data_AF-A0A0F9MII2-F1
#
_entry.id   AF-A0A0F9MII2-F1
#
_cell.length_a   1.000
_cell.length_b   1.000
_cell.length_c   1.000
_cell.angle_alpha   90.00
_cell.angle_beta   90.00
_cell.angle_gamma   90.00
#
_symmetry.space_group_name_H-M   'P 1'
#
loop_
_entity.id
_entity.type
_entity.pdbx_description
1 polymer ?
#
loop_
_entity_poly.entity_id
_entity_poly.type
_entity_poly.pdbx_seq_one_letter_code
_entity_poly.pdbx_strand_id
1 'polypeptide(L)'
;MDRTLINGGFWERATFTVPKDVSDERVQSYADKYTAKGGKAFEAQGFTVLKVTTPRVSLSHLVTEADRRRYDIYFFLKRKPVEVRVEVPEILHPHMLAKGYRQN
;
A
#
# COMPACT_ATOMS: atom_id res chain seq x y z
N MET A 1 6.92 4.63 -16.26
CA MET A 1 7.90 5.02 -15.21
C MET A 1 7.22 4.92 -13.86
N ASP A 2 7.79 4.13 -12.95
CA ASP A 2 7.29 3.96 -11.59
C ASP A 2 7.58 5.23 -10.77
N ARG A 3 6.56 6.08 -10.54
CA ARG A 3 6.69 7.38 -9.83
C ARG A 3 6.92 7.22 -8.32
N THR A 4 6.85 6.00 -7.80
CA THR A 4 7.05 5.70 -6.38
C THR A 4 8.48 5.93 -5.89
N LEU A 5 9.44 5.89 -6.82
CA LEU A 5 10.86 6.20 -6.55
C LEU A 5 11.13 7.70 -6.38
N ILE A 6 10.33 8.57 -7.03
CA ILE A 6 10.55 10.03 -7.02
C ILE A 6 9.82 10.69 -5.83
N ASN A 7 8.59 10.25 -5.55
CA ASN A 7 7.73 10.88 -4.53
C ASN A 7 7.81 10.21 -3.14
N GLY A 8 8.67 9.19 -2.99
CA GLY A 8 8.82 8.44 -1.74
C GLY A 8 7.67 7.49 -1.40
N GLY A 9 6.61 7.45 -2.23
CA GLY A 9 5.46 6.54 -2.08
C GLY A 9 4.26 6.94 -2.96
N PHE A 10 3.15 6.22 -2.80
CA PHE A 10 1.87 6.47 -3.46
C PHE A 10 0.71 6.12 -2.52
N TRP A 11 -0.46 6.73 -2.74
CA TRP A 11 -1.67 6.40 -1.99
C TRP A 11 -2.43 5.26 -2.66
N GLU A 12 -2.80 4.26 -1.88
CA GLU A 12 -3.62 3.13 -2.30
C GLU A 12 -4.82 2.98 -1.37
N ARG A 13 -5.94 2.46 -1.89
CA ARG A 13 -7.20 2.36 -1.16
C ARG A 13 -7.52 0.90 -0.81
N ALA A 14 -7.78 0.63 0.47
CA ALA A 14 -8.47 -0.58 0.90
C ALA A 14 -9.92 -0.26 1.24
N THR A 15 -10.82 -1.22 1.01
CA THR A 15 -12.25 -1.06 1.30
C THR A 15 -12.77 -2.23 2.12
N PHE A 16 -13.74 -1.97 2.98
CA PHE A 16 -14.47 -3.01 3.70
C PHE A 16 -15.94 -2.61 3.86
N THR A 17 -16.79 -3.60 4.06
CA THR A 17 -18.23 -3.40 4.24
C THR A 17 -18.68 -3.86 5.62
N VAL A 18 -19.58 -3.10 6.24
CA VAL A 18 -20.25 -3.45 7.49
C VAL A 18 -21.76 -3.33 7.31
N PRO A 19 -22.58 -4.03 8.09
CA PRO A 19 -24.02 -3.83 8.02
C PRO A 19 -24.40 -2.44 8.56
N LYS A 20 -25.52 -1.88 8.05
CA LYS A 20 -25.94 -0.48 8.29
C LYS A 20 -26.37 -0.20 9.73
N ASP A 21 -26.69 -1.24 10.49
CA ASP A 21 -27.03 -1.20 11.92
C ASP A 21 -25.82 -0.89 12.80
N VAL A 22 -24.61 -1.12 12.30
CA VAL A 22 -23.37 -0.76 12.98
C VAL A 22 -23.16 0.75 12.86
N SER A 23 -23.13 1.44 14.01
CA SER A 23 -22.86 2.87 14.07
C SER A 23 -21.44 3.22 13.60
N ASP A 24 -21.27 4.44 13.06
CA ASP A 24 -19.95 4.93 12.64
C ASP A 24 -18.95 4.92 13.82
N GLU A 25 -19.38 5.25 15.02
CA GLU A 25 -18.58 5.20 16.26
C GLU A 25 -18.06 3.80 16.54
N ARG A 26 -18.92 2.77 16.37
CA ARG A 26 -18.51 1.38 16.51
C ARG A 26 -17.52 0.99 15.42
N VAL A 27 -17.66 1.49 14.19
CA VAL A 27 -16.65 1.25 13.16
C VAL A 27 -15.30 1.89 13.53
N GLN A 28 -15.31 3.11 14.06
CA GLN A 28 -14.10 3.80 14.50
C GLN A 28 -13.41 3.08 15.67
N SER A 29 -14.16 2.46 16.59
CA SER A 29 -13.53 1.70 17.70
C SER A 29 -12.80 0.45 17.24
N TYR A 30 -13.12 -0.08 16.05
CA TYR A 30 -12.38 -1.15 15.39
C TYR A 30 -11.42 -0.66 14.30
N ALA A 31 -11.22 0.65 14.16
CA ALA A 31 -10.37 1.22 13.10
C ALA A 31 -8.97 0.59 13.10
N ASP A 32 -8.33 0.50 14.27
CA ASP A 32 -6.99 -0.07 14.43
C ASP A 32 -6.89 -1.52 13.96
N LYS A 33 -7.95 -2.30 14.19
CA LYS A 33 -8.01 -3.69 13.73
C LYS A 33 -8.04 -3.78 12.20
N TYR A 34 -8.83 -2.92 11.55
CA TYR A 34 -8.96 -2.92 10.09
C TYR A 34 -7.75 -2.30 9.40
N THR A 35 -7.17 -1.23 9.96
CA THR A 35 -5.94 -0.62 9.45
C THR A 35 -4.77 -1.60 9.58
N ALA A 36 -4.63 -2.31 10.70
CA ALA A 36 -3.60 -3.34 10.87
C ALA A 36 -3.78 -4.49 9.86
N LYS A 37 -5.00 -4.95 9.62
CA LYS A 37 -5.27 -6.01 8.65
C LYS A 37 -4.96 -5.57 7.21
N GLY A 38 -5.38 -4.36 6.83
CA GLY A 38 -5.08 -3.78 5.52
C GLY A 38 -3.58 -3.55 5.32
N GLY A 39 -2.90 -3.02 6.34
CA GLY A 39 -1.46 -2.81 6.32
C GLY A 39 -0.69 -4.11 6.10
N LYS A 40 -1.01 -5.17 6.86
CA LYS A 40 -0.41 -6.50 6.68
C LYS A 40 -0.60 -7.05 5.26
N ALA A 41 -1.76 -6.82 4.64
CA ALA A 41 -2.02 -7.28 3.28
C ALA A 41 -1.11 -6.57 2.26
N PHE A 42 -0.88 -5.27 2.40
CA PHE A 42 0.07 -4.54 1.55
C PHE A 42 1.53 -4.92 1.83
N GLU A 43 1.89 -5.16 3.09
CA GLU A 43 3.23 -5.62 3.44
C GLU A 43 3.55 -7.00 2.86
N ALA A 44 2.58 -7.91 2.85
CA ALA A 44 2.70 -9.21 2.19
C ALA A 44 2.91 -9.11 0.67
N GLN A 45 2.45 -8.03 0.04
CA GLN A 45 2.66 -7.73 -1.38
C GLN A 45 3.99 -7.03 -1.66
N GLY A 46 4.85 -6.86 -0.66
CA GLY A 46 6.17 -6.23 -0.82
C GLY A 46 6.15 -4.71 -0.71
N PHE A 47 5.11 -4.12 -0.14
CA PHE A 47 5.08 -2.70 0.19
C PHE A 47 5.51 -2.46 1.65
N THR A 48 5.86 -1.22 1.93
CA THR A 48 6.04 -0.66 3.27
C THR A 48 4.96 0.38 3.46
N VAL A 49 4.17 0.23 4.52
CA VAL A 49 3.14 1.20 4.90
C VAL A 49 3.81 2.35 5.65
N LEU A 50 3.64 3.58 5.15
CA LEU A 50 4.24 4.78 5.75
C LEU A 50 3.20 5.62 6.52
N LYS A 51 1.97 5.71 5.98
CA LYS A 51 0.86 6.45 6.60
C LYS A 51 -0.46 5.72 6.35
N VAL A 52 -1.42 5.88 7.25
CA VAL A 52 -2.76 5.30 7.14
C VAL A 52 -3.79 6.32 7.58
N THR A 53 -4.92 6.41 6.89
CA THR A 53 -6.06 7.24 7.32
C THR A 53 -7.00 6.46 8.24
N THR A 54 -7.81 7.14 9.03
CA THR A 54 -8.96 6.49 9.68
C THR A 54 -9.99 6.03 8.64
N PRO A 55 -10.77 4.97 8.90
CA PRO A 55 -11.86 4.55 8.02
C PRO A 55 -12.87 5.68 7.82
N ARG A 56 -13.30 5.89 6.57
CA ARG A 56 -14.35 6.85 6.24
C ARG A 56 -15.42 6.20 5.38
N VAL A 57 -16.67 6.62 5.53
CA VAL A 57 -17.75 6.12 4.66
C VAL A 57 -17.38 6.42 3.21
N SER A 58 -17.45 5.39 2.36
CA SER A 58 -17.10 5.51 0.95
C SER A 58 -18.14 6.38 0.24
N LEU A 59 -17.68 7.37 -0.50
CA LEU A 59 -18.52 8.20 -1.39
C LEU A 59 -18.75 7.52 -2.75
N SER A 60 -18.23 6.30 -2.94
CA SER A 60 -18.33 5.59 -4.21
C SER A 60 -19.77 5.12 -4.47
N HIS A 61 -20.28 5.39 -5.66
CA HIS A 61 -21.57 4.87 -6.16
C HIS A 61 -21.55 3.37 -6.48
N LEU A 62 -20.47 2.65 -6.17
CA LEU A 62 -20.40 1.22 -6.38
C LEU A 62 -21.46 0.53 -5.53
N VAL A 63 -22.26 -0.32 -6.18
CA VAL A 63 -23.35 -1.08 -5.56
C VAL A 63 -22.84 -1.75 -4.30
N THR A 64 -23.26 -1.22 -3.16
CA THR A 64 -23.13 -1.88 -1.88
C THR A 64 -24.48 -2.54 -1.64
N GLU A 65 -24.50 -3.79 -1.17
CA GLU A 65 -25.74 -4.49 -0.82
C GLU A 65 -26.64 -3.55 0.01
N ALA A 66 -27.96 -3.64 -0.19
CA ALA A 66 -28.93 -2.67 0.35
C ALA A 66 -28.78 -2.45 1.86
N ASP A 67 -28.29 -3.43 2.61
CA ASP A 67 -28.14 -3.38 4.07
C ASP A 67 -26.70 -3.22 4.56
N ARG A 68 -25.76 -2.91 3.66
CA ARG A 68 -24.35 -2.69 4.01
C ARG A 68 -23.91 -1.27 3.69
N ARG A 69 -22.92 -0.81 4.44
CA ARG A 69 -22.19 0.45 4.26
C ARG A 69 -20.73 0.13 3.98
N ARG A 70 -20.17 0.78 2.97
CA ARG A 70 -18.76 0.63 2.61
C ARG A 70 -17.92 1.72 3.28
N TYR A 71 -16.74 1.34 3.75
CA TYR A 71 -15.74 2.25 4.28
C TYR A 71 -14.44 2.11 3.49
N ASP A 72 -13.77 3.24 3.30
CA ASP A 72 -12.49 3.37 2.63
C ASP A 72 -11.41 3.70 3.66
N ILE A 73 -10.25 3.07 3.52
CA ILE A 73 -9.02 3.36 4.24
C ILE A 73 -7.93 3.62 3.20
N TYR A 74 -7.24 4.75 3.31
CA TYR A 74 -6.13 5.09 2.42
C TYR A 74 -4.80 4.81 3.10
N PHE A 75 -3.90 4.16 2.37
CA PHE A 75 -2.55 3.80 2.80
C PHE A 75 -1.53 4.50 1.92
N PHE A 76 -0.57 5.20 2.51
CA PHE A 76 0.59 5.70 1.79
C PHE A 76 1.65 4.61 1.80
N LEU A 77 1.92 4.03 0.63
CA LEU A 77 2.75 2.86 0.44
C LEU A 77 4.04 3.24 -0.28
N LYS A 78 5.13 2.56 0.07
CA LYS A 78 6.39 2.57 -0.68
C LYS A 78 6.77 1.15 -1.04
N ARG A 79 7.21 0.88 -2.26
CA ARG A 79 7.69 -0.45 -2.64
C ARG A 79 8.99 -0.78 -1.90
N LYS A 80 9.11 -1.97 -1.32
CA LYS A 80 10.38 -2.42 -0.75
C LYS A 80 11.41 -2.53 -1.89
N PRO A 81 12.62 -1.99 -1.72
CA PRO A 81 13.70 -2.23 -2.67
C PRO A 81 13.93 -3.72 -2.78
N VAL A 82 13.91 -4.24 -4.00
CA VAL A 82 14.30 -5.62 -4.27
C VAL A 82 15.75 -5.58 -4.71
N GLU A 83 16.60 -6.35 -4.03
CA GLU A 83 17.97 -6.57 -4.49
C GLU A 83 17.88 -7.39 -5.79
N VAL A 84 18.27 -6.78 -6.90
CA VAL A 84 18.38 -7.47 -8.19
C VAL A 84 19.84 -7.77 -8.41
N ARG A 85 20.18 -9.06 -8.40
CA ARG A 85 21.50 -9.53 -8.79
C ARG A 85 21.51 -9.75 -10.29
N VAL A 86 22.46 -9.13 -10.96
CA VAL A 86 22.68 -9.27 -12.40
C VAL A 86 24.08 -9.83 -12.57
N GLU A 87 24.20 -10.96 -13.27
CA GLU A 87 25.50 -11.43 -13.73
C GLU A 87 25.96 -10.53 -14.87
N VAL A 88 27.06 -9.83 -14.64
CA VAL A 88 27.64 -8.90 -15.61
C VAL A 88 28.93 -9.51 -16.15
N PRO A 89 29.08 -9.68 -17.47
CA PRO A 89 30.36 -10.04 -18.06
C PRO A 89 31.46 -9.06 -17.67
N GLU A 90 32.68 -9.53 -17.36
CA GLU A 90 33.78 -8.68 -16.88
C GLU A 90 34.06 -7.47 -17.77
N ILE A 91 33.90 -7.60 -19.10
CA ILE A 91 34.11 -6.50 -20.04
C ILE A 91 33.18 -5.30 -19.79
N LEU A 92 32.03 -5.52 -19.15
CA LEU A 92 31.05 -4.47 -18.84
C LEU A 92 31.17 -3.95 -17.39
N HIS A 93 32.03 -4.52 -16.54
CA HIS A 93 32.20 -4.07 -15.15
C HIS A 93 32.50 -2.57 -15.02
N PRO A 94 33.48 -2.00 -15.76
CA PRO A 94 33.79 -0.57 -15.64
C PRO A 94 32.59 0.33 -15.98
N HIS A 95 31.80 -0.09 -16.98
CA HIS A 95 30.59 0.62 -17.39
C HIS A 95 29.47 0.53 -16.35
N MET A 96 29.34 -0.60 -15.66
CA MET A 96 28.32 -0.77 -14.61
C MET A 96 28.69 0.00 -13.34
N LEU A 97 29.97 0.00 -12.94
CA LEU A 97 30.48 0.81 -11.83
C LEU A 97 30.25 2.31 -12.08
N ALA A 98 30.51 2.79 -13.30
CA ALA A 98 30.24 4.19 -13.68
C ALA A 98 28.76 4.58 -13.59
N LYS A 99 27.83 3.61 -13.65
CA LYS A 99 26.38 3.82 -13.50
C LYS A 99 25.88 3.67 -12.07
N GLY A 100 26.78 3.49 -11.09
CA GLY A 100 26.46 3.43 -9.67
C GLY A 100 26.06 2.04 -9.16
N TYR A 101 26.29 0.97 -9.93
CA TYR A 101 26.17 -0.40 -9.42
C TYR A 101 27.31 -0.68 -8.43
N ARG A 102 27.01 -1.45 -7.38
CA ARG A 102 27.97 -1.83 -6.34
C ARG A 102 28.33 -3.31 -6.49
N GLN A 103 29.61 -3.62 -6.31
CA GLN A 103 30.12 -4.98 -6.24
C GLN A 103 30.12 -5.39 -4.76
N ASN A 104 29.45 -6.50 -4.44
CA ASN A 104 29.51 -7.11 -3.11
C ASN A 104 30.73 -8.02 -2.99
#